data_AF-A0A1J5HP68-F1
#
_entry.id   AF-A0A1J5HP68-F1
#
_cell.length_a   1.000
_cell.length_b   1.000
_cell.length_c   1.000
_cell.angle_alpha   90.00
_cell.angle_beta   90.00
_cell.angle_gamma   90.00
#
_symmetry.space_group_name_H-M   'P 1'
#
loop_
_entity.id
_entity.type
_entity.pdbx_description
1 polymer ?
#
loop_
_entity_poly.entity_id
_entity_poly.type
_entity_poly.pdbx_seq_one_letter_code
_entity_poly.pdbx_strand_id
1 'polypeptide(L)'
;MQSHSEKIKVKKNSEKIKKIINNLLKEYKEVEEKYQRAMEGYNFSRALGLVHRFLWHRFADYYIEKLKDAMRDGNIEVQSLLEEVYLGNLKLLHPFMPFVTDAVWQVFKGKGKSILSSKIKVQSSKLQFQVKS
;
A
#
# COMPACT_ATOMS: atom_id res chain seq x y z
N MET A 1 20.69 6.17 -37.96
CA MET A 1 20.92 7.14 -36.86
C MET A 1 19.76 7.25 -35.85
N GLN A 2 18.69 6.44 -35.93
CA GLN A 2 17.53 6.51 -35.03
C GLN A 2 17.60 5.60 -33.78
N SER A 3 18.58 4.69 -33.64
CA SER A 3 18.59 3.66 -32.57
C SER A 3 19.23 4.07 -31.23
N HIS A 4 20.00 5.17 -31.18
CA HIS A 4 20.69 5.61 -29.96
C HIS A 4 19.83 6.52 -29.08
N SER A 5 18.97 7.33 -29.69
CA SER A 5 18.05 8.27 -29.02
C SER A 5 16.88 7.58 -28.33
N GLU A 6 16.41 6.45 -28.84
CA GLU A 6 15.39 5.61 -28.18
C GLU A 6 15.93 4.91 -26.93
N LYS A 7 17.15 4.33 -27.01
CA LYS A 7 17.76 3.66 -25.85
C LYS A 7 17.99 4.61 -24.66
N ILE A 8 18.33 5.87 -24.92
CA ILE A 8 18.53 6.90 -23.87
C ILE A 8 17.18 7.30 -23.25
N LYS A 9 16.10 7.45 -24.05
CA LYS A 9 14.75 7.73 -23.53
C LYS A 9 14.21 6.59 -22.66
N VAL A 10 14.40 5.34 -23.07
CA VAL A 10 13.97 4.15 -22.33
C VAL A 10 14.70 4.04 -20.98
N LYS A 11 16.02 4.24 -20.95
CA LYS A 11 16.81 4.21 -19.70
C LYS A 11 16.38 5.28 -18.70
N LYS A 12 16.19 6.52 -19.17
CA LYS A 12 15.77 7.66 -18.34
C LYS A 12 14.36 7.49 -17.77
N ASN A 13 13.47 6.84 -18.53
CA ASN A 13 12.11 6.53 -18.06
C ASN A 13 12.13 5.46 -16.94
N SER A 14 12.95 4.42 -17.08
CA SER A 14 13.10 3.36 -16.06
C SER A 14 13.61 3.92 -14.72
N GLU A 15 14.61 4.81 -14.72
CA GLU A 15 15.12 5.45 -13.50
C GLU A 15 14.06 6.31 -12.80
N LYS A 16 13.26 7.04 -13.58
CA LYS A 16 12.16 7.86 -13.05
C LYS A 16 11.09 7.00 -12.37
N ILE A 17 10.71 5.88 -12.99
CA ILE A 17 9.74 4.93 -12.42
C ILE A 17 10.25 4.36 -11.11
N LYS A 18 11.51 3.91 -11.06
CA LYS A 18 12.14 3.41 -9.82
C LYS A 18 12.11 4.44 -8.69
N LYS A 19 12.36 5.71 -9.01
CA LYS A 19 12.25 6.80 -8.01
C LYS A 19 10.83 6.95 -7.47
N ILE A 20 9.81 6.84 -8.33
CA ILE A 20 8.40 6.93 -7.93
C ILE A 20 8.02 5.75 -7.03
N ILE A 21 8.43 4.53 -7.40
CA ILE A 21 8.24 3.31 -6.61
C ILE A 21 8.83 3.46 -5.21
N ASN A 22 10.09 3.90 -5.12
CA ASN A 22 10.77 4.09 -3.84
C ASN A 22 10.06 5.13 -2.97
N ASN A 23 9.59 6.22 -3.57
CA ASN A 23 8.84 7.24 -2.85
C ASN A 23 7.50 6.71 -2.35
N LEU A 24 6.77 5.91 -3.15
CA LEU A 24 5.52 5.27 -2.75
C LEU A 24 5.73 4.39 -1.52
N LEU A 25 6.72 3.49 -1.57
CA LEU A 25 7.02 2.57 -0.48
C LEU A 25 7.42 3.31 0.80
N LYS A 26 8.23 4.36 0.67
CA LYS A 26 8.62 5.20 1.81
C LYS A 26 7.40 5.87 2.45
N GLU A 27 6.58 6.53 1.65
CA GLU A 27 5.41 7.26 2.15
C GLU A 27 4.38 6.31 2.78
N TYR A 28 4.14 5.15 2.16
CA TYR A 28 3.24 4.13 2.69
C TYR A 28 3.70 3.60 4.06
N LYS A 29 4.99 3.29 4.21
CA LYS A 29 5.56 2.85 5.50
C LYS A 29 5.41 3.91 6.59
N GLU A 30 5.68 5.17 6.27
CA GLU A 30 5.49 6.27 7.22
C GLU A 30 4.02 6.40 7.67
N VAL A 31 3.06 6.19 6.77
CA VAL A 31 1.63 6.17 7.09
C VAL A 31 1.29 4.99 7.97
N GLU A 32 1.79 3.79 7.67
CA GLU A 32 1.58 2.58 8.46
C GLU A 32 2.11 2.74 9.89
N GLU A 33 3.31 3.29 10.09
CA GLU A 33 3.86 3.56 11.42
C GLU A 33 3.04 4.60 12.20
N LYS A 34 2.58 5.66 11.54
CA LYS A 34 1.71 6.68 12.16
C LYS A 34 0.35 6.10 12.52
N TYR A 35 -0.19 5.21 11.67
CA TYR A 35 -1.42 4.49 11.91
C TYR A 35 -1.31 3.57 13.13
N GLN A 36 -0.25 2.76 13.21
CA GLN A 36 -0.01 1.84 14.33
C GLN A 36 0.06 2.61 15.66
N ARG A 37 0.86 3.69 15.73
CA ARG A 37 0.92 4.54 16.93
C ARG A 37 -0.43 5.15 17.30
N ALA A 38 -1.24 5.55 16.32
CA ALA A 38 -2.57 6.08 16.57
C ALA A 38 -3.53 4.99 17.11
N MET A 39 -3.45 3.77 16.58
CA MET A 39 -4.23 2.62 17.07
C MET A 39 -3.82 2.23 18.50
N GLU A 40 -2.51 2.16 18.79
CA GLU A 40 -1.99 1.89 20.14
C GLU A 40 -2.43 2.95 21.16
N GLY A 41 -2.48 4.21 20.73
CA GLY A 41 -2.99 5.33 21.53
C GLY A 41 -4.52 5.47 21.53
N TYR A 42 -5.27 4.47 21.04
CA TYR A 42 -6.74 4.47 20.95
C TYR A 42 -7.33 5.66 20.17
N ASN A 43 -6.55 6.30 19.31
CA ASN A 43 -6.98 7.43 18.48
C ASN A 43 -7.45 6.96 17.11
N PHE A 44 -8.61 6.30 17.11
CA PHE A 44 -9.21 5.68 15.92
C PHE A 44 -9.53 6.67 14.80
N SER A 45 -10.01 7.87 15.14
CA SER A 45 -10.31 8.91 14.15
C SER A 45 -9.05 9.39 13.42
N ARG A 46 -7.95 9.57 14.15
CA ARG A 46 -6.65 9.89 13.54
C ARG A 46 -6.14 8.76 12.66
N ALA A 47 -6.24 7.52 13.14
CA ALA A 47 -5.82 6.33 12.40
C ALA A 47 -6.57 6.21 11.05
N LEU A 48 -7.91 6.27 11.08
CA LEU A 48 -8.75 6.28 9.88
C LEU A 48 -8.38 7.44 8.94
N GLY A 49 -8.24 8.65 9.49
CA GLY A 49 -7.90 9.84 8.70
C GLY A 49 -6.54 9.74 8.00
N LEU A 50 -5.54 9.10 8.60
CA LEU A 50 -4.23 8.89 7.99
C LEU A 50 -4.32 7.98 6.76
N VAL A 51 -4.96 6.82 6.92
CA VAL A 51 -5.08 5.83 5.84
C VAL A 51 -5.99 6.35 4.75
N HIS A 52 -7.11 6.98 5.09
CA HIS A 52 -8.03 7.56 4.12
C HIS A 52 -7.36 8.63 3.26
N ARG A 53 -6.66 9.59 3.87
CA ARG A 53 -5.94 10.65 3.13
C ARG A 53 -4.87 10.08 2.22
N PHE A 54 -4.12 9.08 2.68
CA PHE A 54 -3.11 8.44 1.85
C PHE A 54 -3.75 7.69 0.67
N LEU A 55 -4.75 6.85 0.93
CA LEU A 55 -5.38 6.02 -0.09
C LEU A 55 -6.00 6.87 -1.22
N TRP A 56 -6.73 7.93 -0.87
CA TRP A 56 -7.37 8.78 -1.87
C TRP A 56 -6.39 9.76 -2.53
N HIS A 57 -5.76 10.64 -1.75
CA HIS A 57 -5.04 11.79 -2.32
C HIS A 57 -3.60 11.49 -2.75
N ARG A 58 -3.01 10.42 -2.22
CA ARG A 58 -1.62 10.07 -2.52
C ARG A 58 -1.59 8.86 -3.42
N PHE A 59 -2.21 7.76 -3.01
CA PHE A 59 -2.21 6.53 -3.78
C PHE A 59 -3.04 6.67 -5.07
N ALA A 60 -4.35 6.94 -4.98
CA ALA A 60 -5.21 7.01 -6.15
C ALA A 60 -4.91 8.23 -7.04
N ASP A 61 -4.95 9.45 -6.49
CA ASP A 61 -4.80 10.67 -7.30
C ASP A 61 -3.40 10.83 -7.90
N TYR A 62 -2.34 10.48 -7.14
CA TYR A 62 -0.96 10.74 -7.53
C TYR A 62 -0.22 9.50 -8.06
N TYR A 63 -0.10 8.43 -7.26
CA TYR A 63 0.76 7.30 -7.62
C TYR A 63 0.20 6.45 -8.78
N ILE A 64 -1.11 6.15 -8.78
CA ILE A 64 -1.74 5.44 -9.89
C ILE A 64 -1.56 6.24 -11.18
N GLU A 65 -1.88 7.54 -11.19
CA GLU A 65 -1.74 8.36 -12.40
C GLU A 65 -0.28 8.48 -12.87
N LYS A 66 0.70 8.56 -11.96
CA LYS A 66 2.13 8.61 -12.32
C LYS A 66 2.66 7.29 -12.89
N LEU A 67 2.03 6.17 -12.58
CA LEU A 67 2.47 4.83 -12.96
C LEU A 67 1.57 4.19 -14.03
N LYS A 68 0.52 4.89 -14.46
CA LYS A 68 -0.50 4.45 -15.41
C LYS A 68 0.07 3.99 -16.75
N ASP A 69 1.00 4.76 -17.30
CA ASP A 69 1.65 4.41 -18.58
C ASP A 69 2.49 3.14 -18.42
N ALA A 70 3.27 3.03 -17.33
CA ALA A 70 4.04 1.82 -17.05
C ALA A 70 3.15 0.59 -16.86
N MET A 71 1.96 0.74 -16.25
CA MET A 71 0.97 -0.35 -16.17
C MET A 71 0.43 -0.74 -17.56
N ARG A 72 0.11 0.24 -18.41
CA ARG A 72 -0.37 0.00 -19.78
C ARG A 72 0.67 -0.69 -20.65
N ASP A 73 1.94 -0.38 -20.43
CA ASP A 73 3.09 -0.99 -21.09
C ASP A 73 3.42 -2.40 -20.53
N GLY A 74 2.62 -2.92 -19.59
CA GLY A 74 2.78 -4.27 -19.04
C GLY A 74 3.92 -4.43 -18.03
N ASN A 75 4.32 -3.35 -17.34
CA ASN A 75 5.33 -3.43 -16.30
C ASN A 75 4.81 -4.18 -15.05
N ILE A 76 5.18 -5.46 -14.95
CA ILE A 76 4.75 -6.36 -13.87
C ILE A 76 5.20 -5.88 -12.49
N GLU A 77 6.39 -5.28 -12.37
CA GLU A 77 6.92 -4.77 -11.10
C GLU A 77 6.02 -3.65 -10.55
N VAL A 78 5.64 -2.70 -11.41
CA VAL A 78 4.74 -1.60 -11.06
C VAL A 78 3.36 -2.12 -10.68
N GLN A 79 2.80 -3.03 -11.47
CA GLN A 79 1.49 -3.60 -11.20
C GLN A 79 1.46 -4.36 -9.86
N SER A 80 2.47 -5.20 -9.62
CA SER A 80 2.56 -5.99 -8.38
C SER A 80 2.71 -5.10 -7.16
N LEU A 81 3.52 -4.05 -7.26
CA LEU A 81 3.70 -3.08 -6.17
C LEU A 81 2.40 -2.33 -5.85
N LEU A 82 1.69 -1.85 -6.87
CA LEU A 82 0.43 -1.14 -6.67
C LEU A 82 -0.62 -2.04 -6.05
N GLU A 83 -0.71 -3.31 -6.47
CA GLU A 83 -1.56 -4.31 -5.81
C GLU A 83 -1.15 -4.50 -4.34
N GLU A 84 0.14 -4.69 -4.05
CA GLU A 84 0.64 -4.88 -2.69
C GLU A 84 0.26 -3.72 -1.77
N VAL A 85 0.50 -2.47 -2.21
CA VAL A 85 0.17 -1.28 -1.42
C VAL A 85 -1.34 -1.12 -1.28
N TYR A 86 -2.12 -1.37 -2.33
CA TYR A 86 -3.59 -1.29 -2.26
C TYR A 86 -4.16 -2.29 -1.25
N LEU A 87 -3.74 -3.55 -1.33
CA LEU A 87 -4.14 -4.59 -0.40
C LEU A 87 -3.67 -4.30 1.02
N GLY A 88 -2.50 -3.68 1.18
CA GLY A 88 -2.03 -3.16 2.46
C GLY A 88 -3.00 -2.13 3.06
N ASN A 89 -3.43 -1.14 2.26
CA ASN A 89 -4.41 -0.15 2.70
C ASN A 89 -5.77 -0.77 3.07
N LEU A 90 -6.24 -1.78 2.34
CA LEU A 90 -7.47 -2.50 2.71
C LEU A 90 -7.36 -3.14 4.10
N LYS A 91 -6.20 -3.72 4.44
CA LYS A 91 -5.96 -4.28 5.78
C LYS A 91 -6.00 -3.20 6.87
N LEU A 92 -5.40 -2.04 6.60
CA LEU A 92 -5.43 -0.91 7.54
C LEU A 92 -6.85 -0.33 7.71
N LEU A 93 -7.69 -0.37 6.67
CA LEU A 93 -9.09 0.08 6.73
C LEU A 93 -10.04 -0.95 7.35
N HIS A 94 -9.66 -2.22 7.37
CA HIS A 94 -10.55 -3.31 7.78
C HIS A 94 -11.19 -3.14 9.17
N PRO A 95 -10.48 -2.66 10.22
CA PRO A 95 -11.08 -2.41 11.52
C PRO A 95 -12.23 -1.39 11.51
N PHE A 96 -12.31 -0.53 10.50
CA PHE A 96 -13.34 0.50 10.36
C PHE A 96 -14.44 0.12 9.35
N MET A 97 -14.07 -0.63 8.30
CA MET A 97 -14.97 -0.96 7.18
C MET A 97 -14.89 -2.45 6.82
N PRO A 98 -15.26 -3.37 7.73
CA PRO A 98 -14.95 -4.79 7.57
C PRO A 98 -15.63 -5.42 6.36
N PHE A 99 -16.91 -5.13 6.12
CA PHE A 99 -17.66 -5.75 5.02
C PHE A 99 -17.20 -5.26 3.64
N VAL A 100 -16.95 -3.96 3.50
CA VAL A 100 -16.51 -3.38 2.21
C VAL A 100 -15.10 -3.84 1.87
N THR A 101 -14.17 -3.77 2.82
CA THR A 101 -12.79 -4.19 2.59
C THR A 101 -12.69 -5.69 2.31
N ASP A 102 -13.51 -6.52 2.95
CA ASP A 102 -13.54 -7.97 2.69
C ASP A 102 -14.12 -8.30 1.31
N ALA A 103 -15.21 -7.62 0.91
CA ALA A 103 -15.80 -7.78 -0.42
C ALA A 103 -14.79 -7.44 -1.53
N VAL A 104 -14.05 -6.33 -1.39
CA VAL A 104 -13.00 -5.95 -2.33
C VAL A 104 -11.84 -6.94 -2.29
N TRP A 105 -11.41 -7.37 -1.10
CA TRP A 105 -10.32 -8.34 -0.93
C TRP A 105 -10.59 -9.66 -1.68
N GLN A 106 -11.83 -10.15 -1.63
CA GLN A 106 -12.25 -11.36 -2.33
C GLN A 106 -12.16 -11.24 -3.86
N VAL A 107 -12.28 -10.03 -4.43
CA VAL A 107 -12.05 -9.80 -5.86
C VAL A 107 -10.60 -10.10 -6.25
N PHE A 108 -9.65 -9.72 -5.39
CA PHE A 108 -8.22 -9.91 -5.65
C PHE A 108 -7.72 -11.31 -5.30
N LYS A 109 -8.19 -11.91 -4.19
CA LYS A 109 -7.66 -13.20 -3.69
C LYS A 109 -8.54 -14.41 -4.02
N GLY A 110 -9.77 -14.18 -4.48
CA GLY A 110 -10.75 -15.21 -4.80
C GLY A 110 -11.86 -15.31 -3.75
N LYS A 111 -13.03 -15.78 -4.19
CA LYS A 111 -14.23 -15.94 -3.35
C LYS A 111 -13.94 -16.79 -2.11
N GLY A 112 -14.49 -16.40 -0.97
CA GLY A 112 -14.36 -17.11 0.30
C GLY A 112 -13.03 -16.89 1.03
N LYS A 113 -12.05 -16.19 0.45
CA LYS A 113 -10.84 -15.78 1.17
C LYS A 113 -11.10 -14.46 1.88
N SER A 114 -11.34 -14.52 3.18
CA SER A 114 -11.50 -13.31 3.99
C SER A 114 -10.16 -12.63 4.25
N ILE A 115 -10.15 -11.31 4.33
CA ILE A 115 -8.99 -10.52 4.76
C ILE A 115 -8.53 -10.90 6.18
N LEU A 116 -9.42 -11.39 7.03
CA LEU A 116 -9.08 -11.91 8.37
C LEU A 116 -8.21 -13.18 8.32
N SER A 117 -8.31 -13.97 7.25
CA SER A 117 -7.41 -15.11 7.02
C SER A 117 -5.99 -14.67 6.63
N SER A 118 -5.81 -13.40 6.28
CA SER A 118 -4.51 -12.82 6.00
C SER A 118 -3.86 -12.32 7.29
N LYS A 119 -2.70 -12.88 7.64
CA LYS A 119 -1.93 -12.39 8.79
C LYS A 119 -1.54 -10.93 8.55
N ILE A 120 -2.07 -10.01 9.35
CA ILE A 120 -1.47 -8.68 9.52
C ILE A 120 -0.18 -8.90 10.29
N LYS A 121 0.97 -8.49 9.74
CA LYS A 121 2.21 -8.45 10.52
C LYS A 121 2.06 -7.32 11.53
N VAL A 122 1.44 -7.61 12.66
CA VAL A 122 1.53 -6.73 13.83
C VAL A 122 3.01 -6.72 14.21
N GLN A 123 3.67 -5.58 14.08
CA GLN A 123 4.99 -5.38 14.68
C GLN A 123 4.77 -5.35 16.19
N SER A 124 4.77 -6.53 16.82
CA SER A 124 4.60 -6.66 18.25
C SER A 124 5.85 -6.14 18.96
N SER A 125 5.96 -4.83 19.16
CA SER A 125 6.87 -4.27 20.15
C SER A 125 6.32 -4.57 21.56
N LYS A 126 6.82 -5.68 22.14
CA LYS A 126 6.79 -6.02 23.58
C LYS A 126 5.46 -5.81 24.32
N LEU A 127 4.67 -6.88 24.43
CA LEU A 127 3.89 -7.16 25.62
C LEU A 127 4.31 -8.54 26.16
N GLN A 128 5.42 -8.57 26.89
CA GLN A 128 5.64 -9.64 27.85
C GLN A 128 4.74 -9.35 29.05
N PHE A 129 3.55 -9.94 29.06
CA PHE A 129 2.79 -10.04 30.31
C PHE A 129 3.58 -10.95 31.26
N GLN A 130 4.27 -10.34 32.23
CA GLN A 130 4.69 -11.07 33.42
C GLN A 130 3.42 -11.37 34.22
N VAL A 131 2.92 -12.60 34.09
CA VAL A 131 2.03 -13.17 35.09
C VAL A 131 2.91 -13.43 36.32
N LYS A 132 2.88 -12.51 37.28
CA LYS A 132 3.36 -12.77 38.64
C LYS A 132 2.34 -13.70 39.30
N SER A 133 2.76 -14.93 39.55
CA SER A 133 2.15 -15.80 40.56
C SER A 133 2.94 -15.71 41.85
#